data_AF-A0A564SPZ3-F1
#
_entry.id   AF-A0A564SPZ3-F1
#
_cell.length_a   1.000
_cell.length_b   1.000
_cell.length_c   1.000
_cell.angle_alpha   90.00
_cell.angle_beta   90.00
_cell.angle_gamma   90.00
#
_symmetry.space_group_name_H-M   'P 1'
#
loop_
_entity.id
_entity.type
_entity.pdbx_description
1 polymer ?
#
loop_
_entity_poly.entity_id
_entity_poly.type
_entity_poly.pdbx_seq_one_letter_code
_entity_poly.pdbx_strand_id
1 'polypeptide(L)'
;MSLLEITNLSHSFSENVLYKNADFSLNKGEHVGIVGQNGTGKSTLIKLCTGQLLPDDGRVTWQSKTSIGYLDQYAEINLQLDMKSFLKTAFLNLYDLEEKMNYLYENMQEGDFQNLNTAARYQEELERQDFYLIDTKIEQVATGLGLLAIGLDRPIAQMSGGQRAKVILAKLLLEKPDVLLLDEPTNFLDKEHVDWLSEYLCGLNNAFMVVSHDYAFLEKISNRICDIDNHKITKYYGTYSEFLRKKTALREDYIRQYSAQQKEIKKTEEFIRKNIAGRKSKMARGRQKQLDRMDKMEAIDQKEIIPFFHFREMPLTNTEHLNVKHLSVGYHYPVLSDINFTVNGGQKVVITGFNGIGKSTLLKTLVGQLSALNGSFSFSEQVKMRYFEQDLHWENEEKTPIQIVSDCYPSLTIKEVRKNLACCGIMGEHAMQAIGTLSGGEQAKVKICLLILTPCNFIIMDEPTNHLDIQAKQSLKIALKEFKGTVLLVSHEPDFYKEWVQKIISIENIIKKR
;
A
#
# COMPACT_ATOMS: atom_id res chain seq x y z
N MET A 1 -29.78 -4.35 3.76
CA MET A 1 -30.08 -2.96 3.37
C MET A 1 -28.79 -2.34 2.87
N SER A 2 -28.85 -1.63 1.75
CA SER A 2 -27.72 -0.91 1.17
C SER A 2 -27.49 0.38 1.96
N LEU A 3 -26.26 0.59 2.42
CA LEU A 3 -25.82 1.82 3.10
C LEU A 3 -25.27 2.84 2.09
N LEU A 4 -24.59 2.35 1.04
CA LEU A 4 -24.04 3.16 -0.06
C LEU A 4 -24.48 2.56 -1.38
N GLU A 5 -24.99 3.40 -2.28
CA GLU A 5 -25.23 3.06 -3.67
C GLU A 5 -24.46 4.00 -4.58
N ILE A 6 -23.68 3.42 -5.47
CA ILE A 6 -22.96 4.08 -6.56
C ILE A 6 -23.60 3.57 -7.85
N THR A 7 -24.13 4.48 -8.66
CA THR A 7 -24.78 4.11 -9.93
C THR A 7 -24.23 4.92 -11.09
N ASN A 8 -23.87 4.23 -12.18
CA ASN A 8 -23.31 4.80 -13.40
C ASN A 8 -22.11 5.74 -13.17
N LEU A 9 -21.27 5.46 -12.18
CA LEU A 9 -20.14 6.31 -11.83
C LEU A 9 -19.13 6.35 -12.99
N SER A 10 -18.92 7.55 -13.51
CA SER A 10 -17.80 7.85 -14.41
C SER A 10 -17.00 9.00 -13.85
N HIS A 11 -15.69 8.85 -13.84
CA HIS A 11 -14.80 9.91 -13.38
C HIS A 11 -13.42 9.78 -14.03
N SER A 12 -12.85 10.92 -14.39
CA SER A 12 -11.55 11.08 -15.02
C SER A 12 -10.68 12.04 -14.22
N PHE A 13 -9.39 11.72 -14.12
CA PHE A 13 -8.41 12.59 -13.50
C PHE A 13 -7.45 13.09 -14.58
N SER A 14 -7.55 14.38 -14.91
CA SER A 14 -6.88 14.98 -16.09
C SER A 14 -7.26 14.24 -17.37
N GLU A 15 -6.31 13.62 -18.09
CA GLU A 15 -6.59 12.85 -19.32
C GLU A 15 -6.85 11.36 -19.04
N ASN A 16 -6.67 10.90 -17.79
CA ASN A 16 -6.79 9.48 -17.45
C ASN A 16 -8.19 9.17 -16.92
N VAL A 17 -8.94 8.37 -17.68
CA VAL A 17 -10.24 7.83 -17.23
C VAL A 17 -10.00 6.82 -16.10
N LEU A 18 -10.59 7.03 -14.93
CA LEU A 18 -10.47 6.11 -13.80
C LEU A 18 -11.63 5.12 -13.77
N TYR A 19 -12.86 5.59 -13.94
CA TYR A 19 -14.06 4.76 -13.98
C TYR A 19 -14.95 5.11 -15.16
N LYS A 20 -15.64 4.10 -15.69
CA LYS A 20 -16.61 4.26 -16.77
C LYS A 20 -17.86 3.43 -16.46
N ASN A 21 -18.98 4.10 -16.21
CA ASN A 21 -20.28 3.51 -15.91
C ASN A 21 -20.19 2.40 -14.84
N ALA A 22 -19.51 2.69 -13.73
CA ALA A 22 -19.31 1.74 -12.67
C ALA A 22 -20.50 1.74 -11.69
N ASP A 23 -20.99 0.55 -11.36
CA ASP A 23 -22.01 0.35 -10.32
C ASP A 23 -21.38 -0.38 -9.12
N PHE A 24 -21.70 0.09 -7.92
CA PHE A 24 -21.22 -0.53 -6.69
C PHE A 24 -22.23 -0.28 -5.55
N SER A 25 -22.34 -1.24 -4.63
CA SER A 25 -23.11 -1.04 -3.41
C SER A 25 -22.40 -1.60 -2.20
N LEU A 26 -22.56 -0.93 -1.06
CA LEU A 26 -22.10 -1.38 0.25
C LEU A 26 -23.33 -1.69 1.11
N ASN A 27 -23.45 -2.93 1.58
CA ASN A 27 -24.52 -3.34 2.49
C ASN A 27 -24.04 -3.35 3.95
N LYS A 28 -24.99 -3.27 4.88
CA LYS A 28 -24.71 -3.42 6.32
C LYS A 28 -24.01 -4.76 6.60
N GLY A 29 -22.92 -4.73 7.38
CA GLY A 29 -22.11 -5.89 7.74
C GLY A 29 -21.16 -6.39 6.64
N GLU A 30 -21.07 -5.68 5.50
CA GLU A 30 -20.05 -5.99 4.49
C GLU A 30 -18.70 -5.37 4.86
N HIS A 31 -17.67 -6.20 4.76
CA HIS A 31 -16.28 -5.87 5.01
C HIS A 31 -15.57 -5.93 3.66
N VAL A 32 -15.44 -4.78 3.01
CA VAL A 32 -14.99 -4.70 1.62
C VAL A 32 -13.52 -4.31 1.56
N GLY A 33 -12.68 -5.18 1.00
CA GLY A 33 -11.31 -4.84 0.61
C GLY A 33 -11.29 -4.26 -0.80
N ILE A 34 -10.74 -3.06 -0.99
CA ILE A 34 -10.57 -2.42 -2.29
C ILE A 34 -9.17 -2.72 -2.82
N VAL A 35 -9.12 -3.35 -4.00
CA VAL A 35 -7.89 -3.78 -4.65
C VAL A 35 -7.85 -3.28 -6.09
N GLY A 36 -6.64 -3.14 -6.62
CA GLY A 36 -6.39 -2.62 -7.96
C GLY A 36 -4.96 -2.15 -8.09
N GLN A 37 -4.49 -2.00 -9.34
CA GLN A 37 -3.13 -1.51 -9.61
C GLN A 37 -2.95 -0.08 -9.08
N ASN A 38 -1.70 0.38 -9.03
CA ASN A 38 -1.42 1.77 -8.67
C ASN A 38 -1.94 2.70 -9.76
N GLY A 39 -2.57 3.80 -9.37
CA GLY A 39 -3.17 4.74 -10.32
C GLY A 39 -4.56 4.35 -10.85
N THR A 40 -5.14 3.21 -10.46
CA THR A 40 -6.53 2.86 -10.85
C THR A 40 -7.61 3.66 -10.12
N GLY A 41 -7.22 4.52 -9.17
CA GLY A 41 -8.13 5.40 -8.45
C GLY A 41 -8.63 4.87 -7.11
N LYS A 42 -8.04 3.84 -6.48
CA LYS A 42 -8.53 3.30 -5.18
C LYS A 42 -8.86 4.39 -4.13
N SER A 43 -7.93 5.30 -3.87
CA SER A 43 -8.12 6.45 -2.98
C SER A 43 -9.14 7.46 -3.54
N THR A 44 -9.18 7.64 -4.86
CA THR A 44 -10.19 8.50 -5.53
C THR A 44 -11.60 7.99 -5.28
N LEU A 45 -11.81 6.66 -5.26
CA LEU A 45 -13.11 6.08 -4.92
C LEU A 45 -13.54 6.46 -3.51
N ILE A 46 -12.62 6.39 -2.54
CA ILE A 46 -12.92 6.82 -1.15
C ILE A 46 -13.26 8.32 -1.11
N LYS A 47 -12.54 9.17 -1.83
CA LYS A 47 -12.82 10.62 -1.92
C LYS A 47 -14.17 10.95 -2.56
N LEU A 48 -14.58 10.16 -3.56
CA LEU A 48 -15.91 10.24 -4.16
C LEU A 48 -16.98 9.82 -3.15
N CYS A 49 -16.74 8.75 -2.38
CA CYS A 49 -17.62 8.30 -1.32
C CYS A 49 -17.79 9.33 -0.19
N THR A 50 -16.73 10.06 0.17
CA THR A 50 -16.80 11.09 1.22
C THR A 50 -17.32 12.44 0.74
N GLY A 51 -17.54 12.60 -0.57
CA GLY A 51 -17.97 13.87 -1.18
C GLY A 51 -16.86 14.93 -1.25
N GLN A 52 -15.61 14.57 -0.94
CA GLN A 52 -14.44 15.43 -1.16
C GLN A 52 -14.19 15.67 -2.66
N LEU A 53 -14.70 14.75 -3.49
CA LEU A 53 -14.64 14.83 -4.94
C LEU A 53 -16.01 14.54 -5.52
N LEU A 54 -16.38 15.26 -6.59
CA LEU A 54 -17.63 15.03 -7.31
C LEU A 54 -17.36 14.15 -8.54
N PRO A 55 -18.24 13.19 -8.85
CA PRO A 55 -18.14 12.40 -10.07
C PRO A 55 -18.45 13.26 -11.30
N ASP A 56 -17.90 12.87 -12.46
CA ASP A 56 -18.16 13.57 -13.72
C ASP A 56 -19.56 13.19 -14.26
N ASP A 57 -19.94 11.92 -14.09
CA ASP A 57 -21.26 11.39 -14.37
C ASP A 57 -21.65 10.30 -13.36
N GLY A 58 -22.95 10.04 -13.24
CA GLY A 58 -23.53 9.13 -12.26
C GLY A 58 -23.79 9.78 -10.90
N ARG A 59 -24.02 8.95 -9.88
CA ARG A 59 -24.29 9.42 -8.51
C ARG A 59 -23.73 8.48 -7.45
N VAL A 60 -23.35 9.08 -6.33
CA VAL A 60 -22.94 8.41 -5.10
C VAL A 60 -23.91 8.83 -4.01
N THR A 61 -24.67 7.88 -3.47
CA THR A 61 -25.75 8.15 -2.52
C THR A 61 -25.63 7.29 -1.27
N TRP A 62 -25.55 7.95 -0.12
CA TRP A 62 -25.63 7.31 1.19
C TRP A 62 -27.09 7.21 1.65
N GLN A 63 -27.39 6.17 2.42
CA GLN A 63 -28.65 6.07 3.13
C GLN A 63 -28.78 7.22 4.13
N SER A 64 -30.01 7.74 4.31
CA SER A 64 -30.27 8.81 5.26
C SER A 64 -29.91 8.40 6.70
N LYS A 65 -29.29 9.33 7.44
CA LYS A 65 -28.83 9.15 8.83
C LYS A 65 -27.68 8.16 9.04
N THR A 66 -26.95 7.78 7.98
CA THR A 66 -25.73 6.99 8.12
C THR A 66 -24.56 7.86 8.56
N SER A 67 -23.90 7.47 9.65
CA SER A 67 -22.64 8.07 10.11
C SER A 67 -21.44 7.43 9.39
N ILE A 68 -20.55 8.26 8.85
CA ILE A 68 -19.39 7.82 8.06
C ILE A 68 -18.13 8.32 8.75
N GLY A 69 -17.23 7.39 9.08
CA GLY A 69 -15.90 7.74 9.54
C GLY A 69 -14.87 7.49 8.45
N TYR A 70 -14.06 8.51 8.15
CA TYR A 70 -12.99 8.43 7.16
C TYR A 70 -11.63 8.69 7.82
N LEU A 71 -10.66 7.81 7.54
CA LEU A 71 -9.28 7.99 7.97
C LEU A 71 -8.58 9.00 7.04
N ASP A 72 -8.71 10.28 7.35
CA ASP A 72 -7.97 11.34 6.66
C ASP A 72 -6.61 11.58 7.33
N GLN A 73 -5.52 11.15 6.67
CA GLN A 73 -4.16 11.34 7.16
C GLN A 73 -3.74 12.82 7.22
N TYR A 74 -4.44 13.69 6.47
CA TYR A 74 -4.19 15.13 6.40
C TYR A 74 -5.23 15.94 7.18
N ALA A 75 -6.07 15.29 8.00
CA ALA A 75 -7.04 15.98 8.84
C ALA A 75 -6.36 17.10 9.65
N GLU A 76 -6.94 18.29 9.62
CA GLU A 76 -6.51 19.39 10.48
C GLU A 76 -6.86 19.05 11.94
N ILE A 77 -5.85 18.64 12.71
CA ILE A 77 -5.99 18.33 14.13
C ILE A 77 -5.67 19.59 14.94
N ASN A 78 -6.40 19.83 16.02
CA ASN A 78 -6.00 20.80 17.02
C ASN A 78 -4.71 20.32 17.73
N LEU A 79 -3.57 20.86 17.29
CA LEU A 79 -2.24 20.48 17.76
C LEU A 79 -1.96 20.85 19.23
N GLN A 80 -2.81 21.68 19.84
CA GLN A 80 -2.66 22.13 21.23
C GLN A 80 -3.17 21.10 22.25
N LEU A 81 -3.97 20.12 21.81
CA LEU A 81 -4.46 19.06 22.70
C LEU A 81 -3.39 18.00 22.92
N ASP A 82 -3.41 17.40 24.12
CA ASP A 82 -2.77 16.12 24.36
C ASP A 82 -3.56 14.97 23.72
N MET A 83 -2.91 13.81 23.58
CA MET A 83 -3.51 12.63 22.95
C MET A 83 -4.77 12.17 23.69
N LYS A 84 -4.75 12.12 25.03
CA LYS A 84 -5.90 11.66 25.83
C LYS A 84 -7.13 12.52 25.61
N SER A 85 -6.96 13.84 25.68
CA SER A 85 -8.02 14.82 25.49
C SER A 85 -8.57 14.75 24.06
N PHE A 86 -7.71 14.55 23.07
CA PHE A 86 -8.15 14.35 21.69
C PHE A 86 -8.97 13.06 21.52
N LEU A 87 -8.55 11.93 22.11
CA LEU A 87 -9.33 10.68 22.06
C LEU A 87 -10.68 10.81 22.77
N LYS A 88 -10.74 11.56 23.88
CA LYS A 88 -12.01 11.89 24.55
C LYS A 88 -12.98 12.67 23.67
N THR A 89 -12.49 13.41 22.66
CA THR A 89 -13.38 14.11 21.73
C THR A 89 -14.27 13.19 20.90
N ALA A 90 -13.95 11.89 20.80
CA ALA A 90 -14.86 10.90 20.20
C ALA A 90 -16.19 10.75 20.98
N PHE A 91 -16.21 11.17 22.25
CA PHE A 91 -17.33 10.99 23.16
C PHE A 91 -17.94 12.32 23.64
N LEU A 92 -17.71 13.44 22.94
CA LEU A 92 -18.22 14.77 23.34
C LEU A 92 -19.71 14.76 23.66
N ASN A 93 -20.52 14.12 22.84
CA ASN A 93 -21.97 14.02 23.06
C ASN A 93 -22.34 13.40 24.41
N LEU A 94 -21.53 12.47 24.92
CA LEU A 94 -21.76 11.84 26.22
C LEU A 94 -21.28 12.71 27.37
N TYR A 95 -20.15 13.40 27.22
CA TYR A 95 -19.69 14.38 28.21
C TYR A 95 -20.68 15.56 28.33
N ASP A 96 -21.19 16.07 27.22
CA ASP A 96 -22.24 17.11 27.22
C ASP A 96 -23.52 16.63 27.93
N LEU A 97 -23.84 15.34 27.81
CA LEU A 97 -25.02 14.74 28.43
C LEU A 97 -24.81 14.52 29.94
N GLU A 98 -23.60 14.18 30.36
CA GLU A 98 -23.17 14.12 31.75
C GLU A 98 -23.16 15.49 32.42
N GLU A 99 -22.64 16.54 31.76
CA GLU A 99 -22.71 17.91 32.26
C GLU A 99 -24.16 18.38 32.45
N LYS A 100 -25.05 18.09 31.49
CA LYS A 100 -26.49 18.39 31.62
C LYS A 100 -27.13 17.63 32.77
N MET A 101 -26.76 16.37 32.99
CA MET A 101 -27.24 15.57 34.11
C MET A 101 -26.79 16.18 35.45
N ASN A 102 -25.50 16.50 35.58
CA ASN A 102 -24.94 17.10 36.80
C ASN A 102 -25.58 18.47 37.09
N TYR A 103 -25.77 19.30 36.06
CA TYR A 103 -26.47 20.58 36.19
C TYR A 103 -27.90 20.43 36.71
N LEU A 104 -28.64 19.41 36.25
CA LEU A 104 -30.00 19.13 36.74
C LEU A 104 -30.00 18.68 38.21
N TYR A 105 -29.01 17.88 38.63
CA TYR A 105 -28.85 17.47 40.02
C TYR A 105 -28.47 18.64 40.94
N GLU A 106 -27.57 19.53 40.50
CA GLU A 106 -27.10 20.67 41.29
C GLU A 106 -28.16 21.77 41.46
N ASN A 107 -29.01 22.00 40.45
CA ASN A 107 -30.04 23.05 40.48
C ASN A 107 -31.41 22.54 40.95
N MET A 108 -31.46 21.32 41.48
CA MET A 108 -32.69 20.69 41.90
C MET A 108 -33.26 21.35 43.17
N GLN A 109 -34.52 21.78 43.12
CA GLN A 109 -35.27 22.24 44.29
C GLN A 109 -36.18 21.13 44.84
N GLU A 110 -36.54 21.22 46.12
CA GLU A 110 -37.47 20.29 46.76
C GLU A 110 -38.81 20.25 45.99
N GLY A 111 -39.19 19.07 45.49
CA GLY A 111 -40.44 18.85 44.74
C GLY A 111 -40.33 18.91 43.22
N ASP A 112 -39.14 19.10 42.64
CA ASP A 112 -38.93 19.15 41.18
C ASP A 112 -38.83 17.76 40.53
N PHE A 113 -39.96 17.04 40.50
CA PHE A 113 -40.03 15.68 39.95
C PHE A 113 -39.76 15.60 38.44
N GLN A 114 -39.90 16.70 37.67
CA GLN A 114 -39.63 16.68 36.23
C GLN A 114 -38.14 16.68 35.91
N ASN A 115 -37.36 17.51 36.60
CA ASN A 115 -35.91 17.52 36.44
C ASN A 115 -35.27 16.22 36.93
N LEU A 116 -35.78 15.61 38.01
CA LEU A 116 -35.35 14.28 38.47
C LEU A 116 -35.55 13.20 37.39
N ASN A 117 -36.74 13.15 36.78
CA ASN A 117 -37.02 12.17 35.72
C ASN A 117 -36.14 12.39 34.48
N THR A 118 -35.80 13.64 34.17
CA THR A 118 -34.93 13.96 33.03
C THR A 118 -33.48 13.55 33.31
N ALA A 119 -32.97 13.84 34.51
CA ALA A 119 -31.64 13.41 34.95
C ALA A 119 -31.53 11.87 34.98
N ALA A 120 -32.57 11.16 35.44
CA ALA A 120 -32.62 9.70 35.42
C ALA A 120 -32.54 9.13 33.99
N ARG A 121 -33.25 9.74 33.03
CA ARG A 121 -33.15 9.34 31.60
C ARG A 121 -31.76 9.57 31.02
N TYR A 122 -31.10 10.67 31.40
CA TYR A 122 -29.72 10.92 30.98
C TYR A 122 -28.75 9.89 31.58
N GLN A 123 -28.92 9.55 32.85
CA GLN A 123 -28.13 8.50 33.49
C GLN A 123 -28.31 7.14 32.80
N GLU A 124 -29.55 6.73 32.52
CA GLU A 124 -29.83 5.48 31.78
C GLU A 124 -29.17 5.48 30.38
N GLU A 125 -29.15 6.64 29.69
CA GLU A 125 -28.46 6.79 28.41
C GLU A 125 -26.94 6.62 28.53
N LEU A 126 -26.33 7.27 29.53
CA LEU A 126 -24.88 7.17 29.81
C LEU A 126 -24.47 5.73 30.13
N GLU A 127 -25.25 5.04 30.97
CA GLU A 127 -25.02 3.65 31.32
C GLU A 127 -25.13 2.75 30.08
N ARG A 128 -26.14 2.96 29.24
CA ARG A 128 -26.34 2.20 27.99
C ARG A 128 -25.22 2.36 26.97
N GLN A 129 -24.56 3.52 26.93
CA GLN A 129 -23.42 3.77 26.03
C GLN A 129 -22.04 3.47 26.67
N ASP A 130 -22.06 2.86 27.86
CA ASP A 130 -20.90 2.58 28.72
C ASP A 130 -20.00 3.80 28.96
N PHE A 131 -20.59 4.95 29.31
CA PHE A 131 -19.86 6.19 29.58
C PHE A 131 -18.72 6.00 30.60
N TYR A 132 -18.99 5.26 31.69
CA TYR A 132 -18.01 5.01 32.74
C TYR A 132 -16.86 4.08 32.32
N LEU A 133 -16.97 3.41 31.16
CA LEU A 133 -15.91 2.59 30.58
C LEU A 133 -15.11 3.35 29.50
N ILE A 134 -15.37 4.63 29.27
CA ILE A 134 -14.67 5.41 28.21
C ILE A 134 -13.16 5.40 28.41
N ASP A 135 -12.66 5.70 29.61
CA ASP A 135 -11.21 5.71 29.86
C ASP A 135 -10.60 4.31 29.61
N THR A 136 -11.29 3.24 30.00
CA THR A 136 -10.86 1.85 29.71
C THR A 136 -10.88 1.54 28.21
N LYS A 137 -11.91 1.97 27.47
CA LYS A 137 -11.99 1.80 26.01
C LYS A 137 -10.85 2.55 25.31
N ILE A 138 -10.56 3.78 25.74
CA ILE A 138 -9.45 4.59 25.24
C ILE A 138 -8.13 3.86 25.48
N GLU A 139 -7.89 3.37 26.69
CA GLU A 139 -6.66 2.63 27.02
C GLU A 139 -6.51 1.34 26.20
N GLN A 140 -7.59 0.59 26.00
CA GLN A 140 -7.57 -0.64 25.18
C GLN A 140 -7.16 -0.35 23.73
N VAL A 141 -7.80 0.64 23.09
CA VAL A 141 -7.48 1.02 21.71
C VAL A 141 -6.07 1.61 21.62
N ALA A 142 -5.69 2.46 22.59
CA ALA A 142 -4.35 3.03 22.65
C ALA A 142 -3.26 1.96 22.84
N THR A 143 -3.52 0.93 23.65
CA THR A 143 -2.61 -0.21 23.83
C THR A 143 -2.47 -1.00 22.53
N GLY A 144 -3.59 -1.34 21.90
CA GLY A 144 -3.63 -2.12 20.67
C GLY A 144 -2.90 -1.50 19.49
N LEU A 145 -2.89 -0.16 19.42
CA LEU A 145 -2.15 0.61 18.40
C LEU A 145 -0.75 1.05 18.84
N GLY A 146 -0.30 0.67 20.05
CA GLY A 146 1.02 1.00 20.58
C GLY A 146 1.19 2.47 20.99
N LEU A 147 0.10 3.20 21.21
CA LEU A 147 0.10 4.61 21.59
C LEU A 147 0.50 4.83 23.05
N LEU A 148 0.28 3.85 23.95
CA LEU A 148 0.70 3.97 25.35
C LEU A 148 2.21 4.16 25.52
N ALA A 149 3.02 3.52 24.67
CA ALA A 149 4.48 3.68 24.69
C ALA A 149 4.94 5.11 24.35
N ILE A 150 4.09 5.90 23.69
CA ILE A 150 4.34 7.29 23.33
C ILE A 150 3.96 8.24 24.49
N GLY A 151 3.02 7.83 25.34
CA GLY A 151 2.44 8.60 26.43
C GLY A 151 1.16 9.33 26.02
N LEU A 152 0.07 9.11 26.77
CA LEU A 152 -1.25 9.71 26.51
C LEU A 152 -1.28 11.23 26.80
N ASP A 153 -0.42 11.71 27.69
CA ASP A 153 -0.35 13.13 28.06
C ASP A 153 0.54 13.95 27.11
N ARG A 154 1.07 13.32 26.05
CA ARG A 154 1.95 13.98 25.11
C ARG A 154 1.14 14.90 24.16
N PRO A 155 1.60 16.14 23.91
CA PRO A 155 0.96 17.03 22.94
C PRO A 155 1.03 16.49 21.50
N ILE A 156 -0.07 16.58 20.75
CA ILE A 156 -0.16 16.10 19.36
C ILE A 156 0.82 16.85 18.44
N ALA A 157 1.09 18.12 18.72
CA ALA A 157 2.10 18.92 18.03
C ALA A 157 3.48 18.24 17.95
N GLN A 158 3.85 17.47 18.98
CA GLN A 158 5.19 16.86 19.11
C GLN A 158 5.30 15.46 18.51
N MET A 159 4.23 14.95 17.90
CA MET A 159 4.16 13.61 17.34
C MET A 159 4.57 13.60 15.86
N SER A 160 5.17 12.49 15.40
CA SER A 160 5.47 12.29 13.97
C SER A 160 4.18 12.08 13.16
N GLY A 161 4.23 12.24 11.83
CA GLY A 161 3.06 12.04 10.95
C GLY A 161 2.42 10.65 11.12
N GLY A 162 3.23 9.59 11.20
CA GLY A 162 2.72 8.23 11.43
C GLY A 162 2.09 8.05 12.82
N GLN A 163 2.66 8.66 13.87
CA GLN A 163 2.06 8.64 15.20
C GLN A 163 0.73 9.39 15.23
N ARG A 164 0.64 10.53 14.55
CA ARG A 164 -0.62 11.28 14.41
C ARG A 164 -1.67 10.46 13.67
N ALA A 165 -1.29 9.78 12.59
CA ALA A 165 -2.20 8.88 11.86
C ALA A 165 -2.72 7.74 12.76
N LYS A 166 -1.87 7.15 13.63
CA LYS A 166 -2.33 6.18 14.65
C LYS A 166 -3.33 6.78 15.62
N VAL A 167 -3.13 8.02 16.06
CA VAL A 167 -4.06 8.71 16.99
C VAL A 167 -5.40 9.04 16.31
N ILE A 168 -5.39 9.47 15.04
CA ILE A 168 -6.62 9.69 14.26
C ILE A 168 -7.36 8.36 14.08
N LEU A 169 -6.65 7.29 13.72
CA LEU A 169 -7.24 5.96 13.60
C LEU A 169 -7.86 5.51 14.94
N ALA A 170 -7.15 5.67 16.05
CA ALA A 170 -7.67 5.35 17.38
C ALA A 170 -8.98 6.09 17.68
N LYS A 171 -9.02 7.40 17.43
CA LYS A 171 -10.23 8.21 17.59
C LYS A 171 -11.38 7.69 16.72
N LEU A 172 -11.10 7.40 15.45
CA LEU A 172 -12.08 6.91 14.49
C LEU A 172 -12.70 5.56 14.90
N LEU A 173 -11.88 4.65 15.44
CA LEU A 173 -12.35 3.38 15.97
C LEU A 173 -13.21 3.56 17.23
N LEU A 174 -12.91 4.55 18.07
CA LEU A 174 -13.69 4.89 19.27
C LEU A 174 -15.06 5.49 18.93
N GLU A 175 -15.16 6.27 17.85
CA GLU A 175 -16.43 6.88 17.38
C GLU A 175 -17.48 5.86 16.92
N LYS A 176 -17.05 4.66 16.49
CA LYS A 176 -17.92 3.57 16.01
C LYS A 176 -18.98 4.02 14.98
N PRO A 177 -18.58 4.66 13.86
CA PRO A 177 -19.52 5.07 12.82
C PRO A 177 -20.18 3.86 12.14
N ASP A 178 -21.34 4.05 11.52
CA ASP A 178 -22.06 3.01 10.77
C ASP A 178 -21.24 2.43 9.63
N VAL A 179 -20.39 3.27 9.02
CA VAL A 179 -19.45 2.90 7.96
C VAL A 179 -18.06 3.47 8.22
N LEU A 180 -17.04 2.62 8.19
CA LEU A 180 -15.64 3.01 8.21
C LEU A 180 -15.03 2.99 6.81
N LEU A 181 -14.36 4.07 6.42
CA LEU A 181 -13.58 4.19 5.19
C LEU A 181 -12.11 4.38 5.56
N LEU A 182 -11.29 3.37 5.26
CA LEU A 182 -9.87 3.35 5.64
C LEU A 182 -9.02 3.32 4.38
N ASP A 183 -8.23 4.37 4.15
CA ASP A 183 -7.28 4.44 3.03
C ASP A 183 -5.86 4.13 3.52
N GLU A 184 -5.36 2.95 3.14
CA GLU A 184 -4.04 2.40 3.52
C GLU A 184 -3.74 2.49 5.04
N PRO A 185 -4.61 1.93 5.92
CA PRO A 185 -4.47 2.06 7.38
C PRO A 185 -3.23 1.34 7.94
N THR A 186 -2.63 0.42 7.18
CA THR A 186 -1.47 -0.38 7.61
C THR A 186 -0.13 0.31 7.41
N ASN A 187 -0.06 1.37 6.58
CA ASN A 187 1.21 1.98 6.17
C ASN A 187 2.08 2.52 7.32
N PHE A 188 1.45 2.94 8.41
CA PHE A 188 2.13 3.49 9.59
C PHE A 188 2.07 2.53 10.79
N LEU A 189 1.58 1.31 10.60
CA LEU A 189 1.44 0.30 11.64
C LEU A 189 2.56 -0.73 11.53
N ASP A 190 2.92 -1.28 12.69
CA ASP A 190 3.84 -2.40 12.79
C ASP A 190 3.06 -3.70 12.79
N LYS A 191 3.72 -4.83 12.54
CA LYS A 191 3.04 -6.13 12.42
C LYS A 191 2.10 -6.46 13.58
N GLU A 192 2.55 -6.25 14.83
CA GLU A 192 1.72 -6.50 16.02
C GLU A 192 0.47 -5.61 16.04
N HIS A 193 0.61 -4.34 15.64
CA HIS A 193 -0.50 -3.39 15.56
C HIS A 193 -1.44 -3.69 14.37
N VAL A 194 -0.91 -4.19 13.24
CA VAL A 194 -1.70 -4.66 12.09
C VAL A 194 -2.51 -5.90 12.47
N ASP A 195 -1.91 -6.85 13.18
CA ASP A 195 -2.60 -8.04 13.67
C ASP A 195 -3.73 -7.66 14.65
N TRP A 196 -3.47 -6.74 15.59
CA TRP A 196 -4.52 -6.22 16.48
C TRP A 196 -5.63 -5.50 15.72
N LEU A 197 -5.29 -4.62 14.77
CA LEU A 197 -6.29 -3.93 13.94
C LEU A 197 -7.12 -4.93 13.13
N SER A 198 -6.50 -5.99 12.62
CA SER A 198 -7.20 -7.06 11.90
C SER A 198 -8.25 -7.71 12.80
N GLU A 199 -7.86 -8.10 14.01
CA GLU A 199 -8.77 -8.71 14.99
C GLU A 199 -9.90 -7.78 15.40
N TYR A 200 -9.59 -6.50 15.62
CA TYR A 200 -10.58 -5.47 15.92
C TYR A 200 -11.61 -5.35 14.78
N LEU A 201 -11.15 -5.19 13.53
CA LEU A 201 -12.03 -5.03 12.37
C LEU A 201 -12.85 -6.30 12.10
N CYS A 202 -12.30 -7.49 12.31
CA CYS A 202 -13.06 -8.75 12.21
C CYS A 202 -14.23 -8.82 13.21
N GLY A 203 -14.07 -8.23 14.40
CA GLY A 203 -15.11 -8.18 15.42
C GLY A 203 -16.17 -7.09 15.22
N LEU A 204 -16.01 -6.22 14.21
CA LEU A 204 -16.99 -5.18 13.92
C LEU A 204 -18.20 -5.77 13.19
N ASN A 205 -19.39 -5.33 13.60
CA ASN A 205 -20.65 -5.63 12.90
C ASN A 205 -21.00 -4.55 11.85
N ASN A 206 -20.32 -3.42 11.91
CA ASN A 206 -20.54 -2.26 11.05
C ASN A 206 -19.87 -2.50 9.69
N ALA A 207 -20.39 -1.86 8.64
CA ALA A 207 -19.78 -2.03 7.33
C ALA A 207 -18.47 -1.24 7.25
N PHE A 208 -17.51 -1.72 6.44
CA PHE A 208 -16.32 -0.94 6.16
C PHE A 208 -15.76 -1.18 4.77
N MET A 209 -15.04 -0.19 4.27
CA MET A 209 -14.25 -0.26 3.05
C MET A 209 -12.80 0.07 3.37
N VAL A 210 -11.89 -0.82 2.99
CA VAL A 210 -10.46 -0.70 3.26
C VAL A 210 -9.69 -0.76 1.96
N VAL A 211 -8.93 0.28 1.65
CA VAL A 211 -7.88 0.23 0.63
C VAL A 211 -6.61 -0.28 1.31
N SER A 212 -6.04 -1.38 0.80
CA SER A 212 -4.76 -1.87 1.30
C SER A 212 -4.01 -2.67 0.24
N HIS A 213 -2.69 -2.56 0.27
CA HIS A 213 -1.78 -3.44 -0.45
C HIS A 213 -1.31 -4.67 0.36
N ASP A 214 -1.70 -4.78 1.63
CA ASP A 214 -1.37 -5.93 2.49
C ASP A 214 -2.39 -7.05 2.29
N TYR A 215 -1.98 -8.10 1.57
CA TYR A 215 -2.84 -9.25 1.27
C TYR A 215 -3.17 -10.10 2.50
N ALA A 216 -2.26 -10.18 3.48
CA ALA A 216 -2.51 -10.95 4.69
C ALA A 216 -3.55 -10.22 5.57
N PHE A 217 -3.48 -8.89 5.61
CA PHE A 217 -4.48 -8.04 6.24
C PHE A 217 -5.86 -8.20 5.57
N LEU A 218 -5.93 -8.05 4.25
CA LEU A 218 -7.18 -8.19 3.50
C LEU A 218 -7.79 -9.60 3.63
N GLU A 219 -6.97 -10.65 3.60
CA GLU A 219 -7.43 -12.03 3.76
C GLU A 219 -8.18 -12.23 5.09
N LYS A 220 -7.69 -11.62 6.17
CA LYS A 220 -8.31 -11.75 7.50
C LYS A 220 -9.62 -10.96 7.60
N ILE A 221 -9.62 -9.71 7.16
CA ILE A 221 -10.72 -8.76 7.48
C ILE A 221 -11.86 -8.78 6.46
N SER A 222 -11.58 -9.09 5.20
CA SER A 222 -12.53 -8.89 4.10
C SER A 222 -13.41 -10.11 3.86
N ASN A 223 -14.71 -9.84 3.70
CA ASN A 223 -15.68 -10.83 3.23
C ASN A 223 -16.14 -10.55 1.79
N ARG A 224 -15.80 -9.38 1.25
CA ARG A 224 -16.01 -8.97 -0.14
C ARG A 224 -14.76 -8.27 -0.65
N ILE A 225 -14.49 -8.43 -1.94
CA ILE A 225 -13.42 -7.68 -2.61
C ILE A 225 -14.02 -6.79 -3.69
N CYS A 226 -13.67 -5.51 -3.66
CA CYS A 226 -13.93 -4.54 -4.71
C CYS A 226 -12.68 -4.41 -5.57
N ASP A 227 -12.72 -4.97 -6.77
CA ASP A 227 -11.62 -4.96 -7.73
C ASP A 227 -11.83 -3.81 -8.72
N ILE A 228 -10.88 -2.89 -8.76
CA ILE A 228 -10.85 -1.77 -9.69
C ILE A 228 -9.83 -2.09 -10.78
N ASP A 229 -10.34 -2.44 -11.97
CA ASP A 229 -9.55 -2.91 -13.10
C ASP A 229 -10.20 -2.52 -14.43
N ASN A 230 -9.39 -2.14 -15.43
CA ASN A 230 -9.85 -1.71 -16.76
C ASN A 230 -11.04 -0.72 -16.74
N HIS A 231 -10.93 0.32 -15.91
CA HIS A 231 -11.96 1.36 -15.72
C HIS A 231 -13.31 0.87 -15.17
N LYS A 232 -13.36 -0.37 -14.67
CA LYS A 232 -14.57 -0.98 -14.08
C LYS A 232 -14.34 -1.27 -12.61
N ILE A 233 -15.43 -1.22 -11.86
CA ILE A 233 -15.48 -1.64 -10.46
C ILE A 233 -16.27 -2.94 -10.41
N THR A 234 -15.66 -4.02 -9.93
CA THR A 234 -16.30 -5.33 -9.83
C THR A 234 -16.26 -5.83 -8.40
N LYS A 235 -17.43 -6.20 -7.86
CA LYS A 235 -17.57 -6.74 -6.51
C LYS A 235 -17.57 -8.27 -6.52
N TYR A 236 -16.66 -8.86 -5.77
CA TYR A 236 -16.52 -10.30 -5.60
C TYR A 236 -16.91 -10.74 -4.18
N TYR A 237 -17.53 -11.91 -4.11
CA TYR A 237 -17.90 -12.56 -2.86
C TYR A 237 -16.78 -13.52 -2.42
N GLY A 238 -16.34 -13.40 -1.18
CA GLY A 238 -15.31 -14.25 -0.58
C GLY A 238 -14.16 -13.48 0.02
N THR A 239 -13.19 -14.22 0.57
CA THR A 239 -11.91 -13.66 1.02
C THR A 239 -11.03 -13.27 -0.18
N TYR A 240 -9.92 -12.60 0.09
CA TYR A 240 -8.96 -12.19 -0.95
C TYR A 240 -8.47 -13.37 -1.81
N SER A 241 -8.15 -14.51 -1.18
CA SER A 241 -7.69 -15.72 -1.86
C SER A 241 -8.75 -16.32 -2.77
N GLU A 242 -10.01 -16.32 -2.35
CA GLU A 242 -11.14 -16.79 -3.17
C GLU A 242 -11.37 -15.88 -4.38
N PHE A 243 -11.30 -14.57 -4.16
CA PHE A 243 -11.32 -13.57 -5.23
C PHE A 243 -10.21 -13.84 -6.26
N LEU A 244 -8.97 -14.01 -5.81
CA LEU A 244 -7.83 -14.18 -6.70
C LEU A 244 -7.97 -15.45 -7.56
N ARG A 245 -8.47 -16.55 -6.96
CA ARG A 245 -8.78 -17.79 -7.70
C ARG A 245 -9.85 -17.56 -8.77
N LYS A 246 -10.95 -16.87 -8.43
CA LYS A 246 -12.03 -16.54 -9.37
C LYS A 246 -11.51 -15.64 -10.50
N LYS A 247 -10.76 -14.59 -10.17
CA LYS A 247 -10.19 -13.66 -11.15
C LYS A 247 -9.23 -14.37 -12.11
N THR A 248 -8.36 -15.23 -11.58
CA THR A 248 -7.44 -16.03 -12.39
C THR A 248 -8.18 -16.96 -13.35
N ALA A 249 -9.17 -17.71 -12.86
CA ALA A 249 -9.96 -18.61 -13.69
C ALA A 249 -10.73 -17.89 -14.80
N LEU A 250 -11.35 -16.74 -14.49
CA LEU A 250 -12.03 -15.90 -15.49
C LEU A 250 -11.05 -15.37 -16.54
N ARG A 251 -9.85 -14.95 -16.12
CA ARG A 251 -8.79 -14.47 -17.02
C ARG A 251 -8.32 -15.57 -17.95
N GLU A 252 -8.08 -16.78 -17.45
CA GLU A 252 -7.67 -17.93 -18.25
C GLU A 252 -8.72 -18.33 -19.28
N ASP A 253 -10.00 -18.34 -18.89
CA ASP A 253 -11.10 -18.65 -19.80
C ASP A 253 -11.23 -17.58 -20.89
N TYR A 254 -11.13 -16.30 -20.53
CA TYR A 254 -11.12 -15.20 -21.51
C TYR A 254 -9.97 -15.34 -22.51
N ILE A 255 -8.73 -15.63 -22.03
CA ILE A 255 -7.57 -15.84 -22.90
C ILE A 255 -7.81 -17.02 -23.85
N ARG A 256 -8.39 -18.11 -23.35
CA ARG A 256 -8.72 -19.29 -24.16
C ARG A 256 -9.74 -18.94 -25.24
N GLN A 257 -10.84 -18.29 -24.89
CA GLN A 257 -11.89 -17.85 -25.82
C GLN A 257 -11.34 -16.86 -26.85
N TYR A 258 -10.59 -15.84 -26.41
CA TYR A 258 -9.93 -14.88 -27.29
C TYR A 258 -9.00 -15.58 -28.29
N SER A 259 -8.15 -16.51 -27.83
CA SER A 259 -7.23 -17.24 -28.70
C SER A 259 -7.96 -18.11 -29.74
N ALA A 260 -9.10 -18.70 -29.37
CA ALA A 260 -9.94 -19.49 -30.26
C ALA A 260 -10.60 -18.59 -31.31
N GLN A 261 -11.17 -17.45 -30.88
CA GLN A 261 -11.78 -16.46 -31.76
C GLN A 261 -10.75 -15.90 -32.76
N GLN A 262 -9.54 -15.55 -32.31
CA GLN A 262 -8.48 -15.06 -33.19
C GLN A 262 -8.02 -16.10 -34.23
N LYS A 263 -7.94 -17.39 -33.84
CA LYS A 263 -7.64 -18.48 -34.80
C LYS A 263 -8.75 -18.62 -35.85
N GLU A 264 -10.00 -18.48 -35.45
CA GLU A 264 -11.16 -18.54 -36.36
C GLU A 264 -11.21 -17.32 -37.29
N ILE A 265 -11.00 -16.11 -36.76
CA ILE A 265 -10.86 -14.88 -37.55
C ILE A 265 -9.78 -15.08 -38.61
N LYS A 266 -8.57 -15.48 -38.21
CA LYS A 266 -7.44 -15.67 -39.13
C LYS A 266 -7.74 -16.69 -40.23
N LYS A 267 -8.34 -17.84 -39.89
CA LYS A 267 -8.77 -18.85 -40.88
C LYS A 267 -9.80 -18.28 -41.86
N THR A 268 -10.72 -17.47 -41.35
CA THR A 268 -11.79 -16.86 -42.16
C THR A 268 -11.23 -15.78 -43.08
N GLU A 269 -10.33 -14.93 -42.59
CA GLU A 269 -9.61 -13.92 -43.37
C GLU A 269 -8.75 -14.56 -44.47
N GLU A 270 -8.01 -15.63 -44.15
CA GLU A 270 -7.24 -16.38 -45.16
C GLU A 270 -8.15 -16.99 -46.24
N PHE A 271 -9.31 -17.51 -45.85
CA PHE A 271 -10.30 -18.02 -46.81
C PHE A 271 -10.85 -16.91 -47.71
N ILE A 272 -11.18 -15.74 -47.14
CA ILE A 272 -11.66 -14.58 -47.89
C ILE A 272 -10.58 -14.14 -48.88
N ARG A 273 -9.34 -13.91 -48.41
CA ARG A 273 -8.21 -13.48 -49.23
C ARG A 273 -7.96 -14.41 -50.42
N LYS A 274 -8.06 -15.72 -50.24
CA LYS A 274 -7.85 -16.72 -51.30
C LYS A 274 -9.02 -16.83 -52.29
N ASN A 275 -10.26 -16.52 -51.89
CA ASN A 275 -11.47 -16.84 -52.67
C ASN A 275 -12.25 -15.62 -53.16
N ILE A 276 -11.80 -14.39 -52.88
CA ILE A 276 -12.54 -13.16 -53.21
C ILE A 276 -12.69 -12.91 -54.72
N ALA A 277 -11.72 -13.36 -55.52
CA ALA A 277 -11.69 -13.23 -56.98
C ALA A 277 -12.00 -14.54 -57.74
N GLY A 278 -12.48 -15.58 -57.04
CA GLY A 278 -12.71 -16.91 -57.62
C GLY A 278 -14.18 -17.36 -57.66
N ARG A 279 -14.43 -18.61 -58.10
CA ARG A 279 -15.78 -19.24 -58.16
C ARG A 279 -16.55 -19.22 -56.82
N LYS A 280 -15.85 -19.11 -55.70
CA LYS A 280 -16.41 -19.06 -54.33
C LYS A 280 -16.61 -17.62 -53.80
N SER A 281 -16.57 -16.61 -54.66
CA SER A 281 -16.67 -15.18 -54.28
C SER A 281 -17.93 -14.83 -53.49
N LYS A 282 -19.09 -15.42 -53.81
CA LYS A 282 -20.35 -15.22 -53.07
C LYS A 282 -20.25 -15.71 -51.61
N MET A 283 -19.55 -16.84 -51.37
CA MET A 283 -19.29 -17.35 -50.02
C MET A 283 -18.24 -16.49 -49.28
N ALA A 284 -17.20 -16.01 -49.96
CA ALA A 284 -16.21 -15.12 -49.38
C ALA A 284 -16.84 -13.80 -48.92
N ARG A 285 -17.72 -13.18 -49.73
CA ARG A 285 -18.47 -11.97 -49.36
C ARG A 285 -19.44 -12.19 -48.19
N GLY A 286 -20.05 -13.38 -48.08
CA GLY A 286 -20.89 -13.75 -46.95
C GLY A 286 -20.11 -13.84 -45.63
N ARG A 287 -18.94 -14.48 -45.66
CA ARG A 287 -18.03 -14.56 -44.49
C ARG A 287 -17.44 -13.21 -44.10
N GLN A 288 -17.18 -12.32 -45.06
CA GLN A 288 -16.77 -10.95 -44.78
C GLN A 288 -17.84 -10.21 -43.97
N LYS A 289 -19.10 -10.24 -44.42
CA LYS A 289 -20.22 -9.63 -43.68
C LYS A 289 -20.43 -10.23 -42.29
N GLN A 290 -20.12 -11.52 -42.11
CA GLN A 290 -20.18 -12.18 -40.81
C GLN A 290 -19.06 -11.69 -39.89
N LEU A 291 -17.83 -11.57 -40.40
CA LEU A 291 -16.69 -11.01 -39.68
C LEU A 291 -16.91 -9.54 -39.29
N ASP A 292 -17.52 -8.75 -40.18
CA ASP A 292 -17.80 -7.32 -39.95
C ASP A 292 -18.87 -7.10 -38.87
N ARG A 293 -19.74 -8.09 -38.63
CA ARG A 293 -20.81 -8.06 -37.61
C ARG A 293 -20.46 -8.80 -36.33
N MET A 294 -19.31 -9.46 -36.29
CA MET A 294 -18.91 -10.24 -35.12
C MET A 294 -18.39 -9.30 -34.04
N ASP A 295 -18.91 -9.44 -32.81
CA ASP A 295 -18.33 -8.79 -31.64
C ASP A 295 -16.96 -9.41 -31.37
N LYS A 296 -15.91 -8.64 -31.70
CA LYS A 296 -14.53 -9.05 -31.48
C LYS A 296 -14.20 -8.80 -30.02
N MET A 297 -13.78 -9.86 -29.34
CA MET A 297 -13.23 -9.73 -28.00
C MET A 297 -12.01 -8.80 -28.07
N GLU A 298 -11.95 -7.82 -27.18
CA GLU A 298 -10.79 -6.95 -27.06
C GLU A 298 -9.61 -7.78 -26.55
N ALA A 299 -8.41 -7.49 -27.05
CA ALA A 299 -7.23 -8.01 -26.40
C ALA A 299 -7.24 -7.48 -24.97
N ILE A 300 -7.21 -8.36 -23.96
CA ILE A 300 -6.73 -7.95 -22.64
C ILE A 300 -5.39 -7.27 -22.90
N ASP A 301 -5.08 -6.16 -22.22
CA ASP A 301 -3.77 -5.52 -22.31
C ASP A 301 -2.68 -6.54 -21.95
N GLN A 302 -2.25 -7.26 -22.98
CA GLN A 302 -1.40 -8.42 -22.93
C GLN A 302 -0.01 -7.86 -23.09
N LYS A 303 0.50 -7.30 -21.99
CA LYS A 303 1.92 -7.16 -21.69
C LYS A 303 2.04 -6.60 -20.26
N GLU A 304 1.57 -7.37 -19.27
CA GLU A 304 2.31 -7.32 -18.00
C GLU A 304 3.70 -7.88 -18.33
N ILE A 305 4.64 -6.96 -18.58
CA ILE A 305 6.00 -7.30 -18.95
C ILE A 305 6.63 -7.88 -17.70
N ILE A 306 6.82 -9.19 -17.67
CA ILE A 306 7.57 -9.84 -16.59
C ILE A 306 9.00 -9.31 -16.69
N PRO A 307 9.47 -8.51 -15.72
CA PRO A 307 10.82 -7.98 -15.80
C PRO A 307 11.82 -9.11 -15.57
N PHE A 308 12.98 -9.01 -16.20
CA PHE A 308 14.11 -9.91 -15.98
C PHE A 308 15.28 -9.09 -15.45
N PHE A 309 15.59 -9.29 -14.17
CA PHE A 309 16.67 -8.61 -13.49
C PHE A 309 17.90 -9.52 -13.45
N HIS A 310 19.05 -9.00 -13.85
CA HIS A 310 20.31 -9.73 -13.81
C HIS A 310 21.44 -8.78 -13.38
N PHE A 311 21.89 -8.93 -12.13
CA PHE A 311 22.94 -8.08 -11.57
C PHE A 311 24.32 -8.45 -12.14
N ARG A 312 25.07 -7.45 -12.60
CA ARG A 312 26.44 -7.65 -13.07
C ARG A 312 27.37 -7.91 -11.89
N GLU A 313 27.96 -9.09 -11.87
CA GLU A 313 28.79 -9.55 -10.76
C GLU A 313 30.24 -9.09 -10.89
N MET A 314 30.85 -8.70 -9.77
CA MET A 314 32.29 -8.57 -9.63
C MET A 314 32.87 -9.75 -8.84
N PRO A 315 34.15 -10.11 -9.06
CA PRO A 315 34.82 -11.10 -8.24
C PRO A 315 34.71 -10.75 -6.75
N LEU A 316 34.57 -11.79 -5.93
CA LEU A 316 34.51 -11.66 -4.47
C LEU A 316 35.42 -12.69 -3.82
N THR A 317 35.97 -12.33 -2.67
CA THR A 317 36.58 -13.28 -1.75
C THR A 317 35.67 -13.48 -0.54
N ASN A 318 35.77 -14.65 0.10
CA ASN A 318 34.96 -15.01 1.27
C ASN A 318 35.50 -14.41 2.57
N THR A 319 36.15 -13.24 2.50
CA THR A 319 36.59 -12.50 3.69
C THR A 319 35.42 -11.73 4.30
N GLU A 320 35.63 -11.13 5.46
CA GLU A 320 34.70 -10.17 6.03
C GLU A 320 34.56 -8.97 5.08
N HIS A 321 33.33 -8.69 4.63
CA HIS A 321 33.01 -7.57 3.74
C HIS A 321 32.58 -6.33 4.51
N LEU A 322 31.85 -6.51 5.62
CA LEU A 322 31.40 -5.44 6.50
C LEU A 322 31.58 -5.86 7.95
N ASN A 323 32.23 -5.02 8.74
CA ASN A 323 32.33 -5.15 10.19
C ASN A 323 31.72 -3.92 10.85
N VAL A 324 30.80 -4.13 11.79
CA VAL A 324 30.14 -3.08 12.57
C VAL A 324 30.37 -3.35 14.05
N LYS A 325 30.98 -2.39 14.75
CA LYS A 325 31.38 -2.51 16.16
C LYS A 325 30.86 -1.33 16.98
N HIS A 326 30.05 -1.64 17.99
CA HIS A 326 29.46 -0.69 18.93
C HIS A 326 28.79 0.53 18.25
N LEU A 327 28.27 0.33 17.03
CA LEU A 327 27.82 1.43 16.19
C LEU A 327 26.53 2.02 16.74
N SER A 328 26.51 3.34 16.89
CA SER A 328 25.33 4.12 17.26
C SER A 328 25.00 5.08 16.13
N VAL A 329 23.76 5.01 15.65
CA VAL A 329 23.28 5.77 14.49
C VAL A 329 22.07 6.61 14.86
N GLY A 330 21.95 7.78 14.24
CA GLY A 330 20.90 8.74 14.54
C GLY A 330 21.16 10.07 13.84
N TYR A 331 20.35 11.07 14.20
CA TYR A 331 20.49 12.43 13.68
C TYR A 331 21.07 13.32 14.78
N HIS A 332 20.22 13.84 15.66
CA HIS A 332 20.65 14.60 16.84
C HIS A 332 20.84 13.71 18.07
N TYR A 333 20.03 12.66 18.18
CA TYR A 333 20.08 11.66 19.24
C TYR A 333 20.22 10.26 18.62
N PRO A 334 20.81 9.29 19.35
CA PRO A 334 20.94 7.94 18.84
C PRO A 334 19.56 7.28 18.73
N VAL A 335 19.19 6.91 17.51
CA VAL A 335 17.99 6.12 17.21
C VAL A 335 18.28 4.64 17.49
N LEU A 336 19.48 4.20 17.12
CA LEU A 336 20.00 2.88 17.46
C LEU A 336 21.36 3.02 18.11
N SER A 337 21.63 2.18 19.11
CA SER A 337 22.86 2.23 19.89
C SER A 337 23.47 0.85 20.03
N ASP A 338 24.81 0.81 20.07
CA ASP A 338 25.60 -0.39 20.36
C ASP A 338 25.32 -1.59 19.44
N ILE A 339 25.22 -1.32 18.15
CA ILE A 339 24.99 -2.33 17.13
C ILE A 339 26.30 -3.05 16.81
N ASN A 340 26.27 -4.38 16.83
CA ASN A 340 27.40 -5.24 16.55
C ASN A 340 27.01 -6.35 15.57
N PHE A 341 27.58 -6.35 14.37
CA PHE A 341 27.44 -7.45 13.43
C PHE A 341 28.52 -7.45 12.35
N THR A 342 28.70 -8.62 11.73
CA THR A 342 29.60 -8.81 10.60
C THR A 342 28.85 -9.45 9.44
N VAL A 343 29.30 -9.15 8.21
CA VAL A 343 28.80 -9.73 6.96
C VAL A 343 29.99 -10.22 6.15
N ASN A 344 29.97 -11.50 5.77
CA ASN A 344 31.03 -12.12 4.96
C ASN A 344 30.71 -12.04 3.46
N GLY A 345 31.73 -12.21 2.63
CA GLY A 345 31.60 -12.21 1.18
C GLY A 345 30.64 -13.27 0.65
N GLY A 346 29.70 -12.86 -0.20
CA GLY A 346 28.67 -13.73 -0.77
C GLY A 346 27.50 -14.01 0.19
N GLN A 347 27.54 -13.48 1.41
CA GLN A 347 26.49 -13.69 2.38
C GLN A 347 25.22 -12.90 2.02
N LYS A 348 24.06 -13.53 2.21
CA LYS A 348 22.74 -12.90 2.10
C LYS A 348 22.20 -12.62 3.48
N VAL A 349 22.12 -11.35 3.85
CA VAL A 349 21.72 -10.88 5.18
C VAL A 349 20.49 -9.99 5.07
N VAL A 350 19.51 -10.22 5.94
CA VAL A 350 18.37 -9.32 6.10
C VAL A 350 18.38 -8.67 7.47
N ILE A 351 18.08 -7.38 7.51
CA ILE A 351 17.83 -6.61 8.71
C ILE A 351 16.32 -6.48 8.86
N THR A 352 15.82 -6.89 10.02
CA THR A 352 14.39 -6.89 10.37
C THR A 352 14.14 -6.03 11.61
N GLY A 353 12.95 -5.44 11.68
CA GLY A 353 12.49 -4.65 12.81
C GLY A 353 11.25 -3.84 12.45
N PHE A 354 10.54 -3.32 13.46
CA PHE A 354 9.42 -2.40 13.31
C PHE A 354 9.75 -1.13 12.50
N ASN A 355 8.73 -0.46 11.98
CA ASN A 355 8.90 0.78 11.22
C ASN A 355 9.28 1.93 12.17
N GLY A 356 10.19 2.79 11.71
CA GLY A 356 10.71 3.88 12.55
C GLY A 356 11.76 3.47 13.59
N ILE A 357 12.12 2.18 13.72
CA ILE A 357 13.19 1.74 14.63
C ILE A 357 14.60 2.22 14.20
N GLY A 358 14.75 2.75 12.98
CA GLY A 358 16.03 3.27 12.47
C GLY A 358 16.76 2.36 11.47
N LYS A 359 16.07 1.43 10.80
CA LYS A 359 16.64 0.55 9.75
C LYS A 359 17.29 1.36 8.61
N SER A 360 16.53 2.28 8.03
CA SER A 360 17.01 3.19 6.99
C SER A 360 18.13 4.09 7.50
N THR A 361 18.04 4.57 8.74
CA THR A 361 19.11 5.36 9.39
C THR A 361 20.42 4.57 9.45
N LEU A 362 20.36 3.29 9.84
CA LEU A 362 21.51 2.39 9.84
C LEU A 362 22.11 2.24 8.43
N LEU A 363 21.28 1.98 7.42
CA LEU A 363 21.77 1.85 6.04
C LEU A 363 22.38 3.15 5.51
N LYS A 364 21.73 4.30 5.74
CA LYS A 364 22.25 5.63 5.36
C LYS A 364 23.59 5.93 6.05
N THR A 365 23.79 5.51 7.30
CA THR A 365 25.10 5.60 7.96
C THR A 365 26.14 4.69 7.31
N LEU A 366 25.79 3.43 7.01
CA LEU A 366 26.72 2.49 6.37
C LEU A 366 27.14 2.93 4.96
N VAL A 367 26.25 3.58 4.21
CA VAL A 367 26.53 4.12 2.88
C VAL A 367 27.32 5.43 2.95
N GLY A 368 27.46 6.03 4.14
CA GLY A 368 28.20 7.26 4.38
C GLY A 368 27.39 8.54 4.16
N GLN A 369 26.07 8.43 4.00
CA GLN A 369 25.17 9.58 3.91
C GLN A 369 24.89 10.25 5.27
N LEU A 370 25.04 9.48 6.35
CA LEU A 370 24.96 9.98 7.72
C LEU A 370 26.24 9.63 8.48
N SER A 371 26.69 10.52 9.35
CA SER A 371 27.82 10.25 10.25
C SER A 371 27.39 9.30 11.38
N ALA A 372 28.31 8.43 11.81
CA ALA A 372 28.11 7.64 13.02
C ALA A 372 28.18 8.56 14.25
N LEU A 373 27.27 8.36 15.21
CA LEU A 373 27.28 9.10 16.48
C LEU A 373 28.29 8.49 17.47
N ASN A 374 28.46 7.17 17.43
CA ASN A 374 29.45 6.45 18.24
C ASN A 374 29.80 5.10 17.58
N GLY A 375 30.89 4.47 18.00
CA GLY A 375 31.38 3.21 17.44
C GLY A 375 32.03 3.37 16.06
N SER A 376 32.24 2.25 15.36
CA SER A 376 32.86 2.24 14.04
C SER A 376 32.31 1.14 13.14
N PHE A 377 32.41 1.35 11.84
CA PHE A 377 32.20 0.31 10.84
C PHE A 377 33.30 0.38 9.79
N SER A 378 33.61 -0.75 9.17
CA SER A 378 34.57 -0.83 8.07
C SER A 378 34.10 -1.79 7.00
N PHE A 379 34.28 -1.38 5.74
CA PHE A 379 34.16 -2.25 4.59
C PHE A 379 35.55 -2.72 4.16
N SER A 380 35.63 -3.94 3.64
CA SER A 380 36.87 -4.44 3.02
C SER A 380 37.18 -3.67 1.73
N GLU A 381 38.47 -3.45 1.41
CA GLU A 381 38.90 -2.64 0.25
C GLU A 381 38.39 -3.17 -1.11
N GLN A 382 38.14 -4.47 -1.21
CA GLN A 382 37.59 -5.10 -2.40
C GLN A 382 36.09 -4.81 -2.61
N VAL A 383 35.40 -4.24 -1.62
CA VAL A 383 33.96 -4.02 -1.67
C VAL A 383 33.65 -2.89 -2.66
N LYS A 384 32.93 -3.24 -3.72
CA LYS A 384 32.27 -2.30 -4.62
C LYS A 384 30.79 -2.38 -4.33
N MET A 385 30.36 -1.47 -3.47
CA MET A 385 29.00 -1.41 -2.96
C MET A 385 28.07 -0.58 -3.85
N ARG A 386 26.81 -1.00 -3.92
CA ARG A 386 25.71 -0.22 -4.50
C ARG A 386 24.52 -0.21 -3.55
N TYR A 387 23.83 0.93 -3.50
CA TYR A 387 22.73 1.18 -2.58
C TYR A 387 21.43 1.43 -3.35
N PHE A 388 20.38 0.69 -3.00
CA PHE A 388 19.00 0.97 -3.39
C PHE A 388 18.31 1.69 -2.24
N GLU A 389 18.00 2.96 -2.44
CA GLU A 389 17.24 3.79 -1.51
C GLU A 389 15.75 3.51 -1.61
N GLN A 390 15.07 3.49 -0.45
CA GLN A 390 13.62 3.44 -0.38
C GLN A 390 12.98 4.71 -0.98
N ASP A 391 13.60 5.87 -0.75
CA ASP A 391 13.08 7.15 -1.20
C ASP A 391 13.15 7.26 -2.74
N LEU A 392 12.04 7.59 -3.40
CA LEU A 392 11.97 7.81 -4.85
C LEU A 392 12.35 9.24 -5.25
N HIS A 393 13.29 9.85 -4.54
CA HIS A 393 13.79 11.17 -4.90
C HIS A 393 14.64 11.10 -6.18
N TRP A 394 14.40 12.04 -7.09
CA TRP A 394 15.16 12.24 -8.33
C TRP A 394 15.64 13.69 -8.38
N GLU A 395 16.90 13.91 -8.75
CA GLU A 395 17.46 15.27 -8.86
C GLU A 395 16.74 16.14 -9.89
N ASN A 396 16.18 15.51 -10.94
CA ASN A 396 15.39 16.17 -11.96
C ASN A 396 14.23 15.27 -12.40
N GLU A 397 13.02 15.64 -11.98
CA GLU A 397 11.80 14.90 -12.24
C GLU A 397 11.27 15.04 -13.68
N GLU A 398 11.77 16.02 -14.45
CA GLU A 398 11.39 16.25 -15.84
C GLU A 398 12.15 15.34 -16.82
N LYS A 399 13.27 14.74 -16.39
CA LYS A 399 14.04 13.83 -17.24
C LYS A 399 13.29 12.53 -17.50
N THR A 400 13.43 12.01 -18.71
CA THR A 400 12.91 10.68 -19.09
C THR A 400 13.81 9.56 -18.57
N PRO A 401 13.29 8.34 -18.33
CA PRO A 401 14.12 7.19 -17.97
C PRO A 401 15.28 6.93 -18.94
N ILE A 402 15.06 7.15 -20.25
CA ILE A 402 16.12 7.02 -21.26
C ILE A 402 17.23 8.06 -21.01
N GLN A 403 16.88 9.31 -20.75
CA GLN A 403 17.86 10.36 -20.47
C GLN A 403 18.62 10.06 -19.18
N ILE A 404 17.93 9.67 -18.10
CA ILE A 404 18.57 9.35 -16.81
C ILE A 404 19.61 8.23 -16.97
N VAL A 405 19.24 7.12 -17.62
CA VAL A 405 20.17 6.02 -17.84
C VAL A 405 21.30 6.42 -18.79
N SER A 406 21.01 7.21 -19.83
CA SER A 406 22.02 7.69 -20.78
C SER A 406 23.03 8.64 -20.13
N ASP A 407 22.59 9.52 -19.23
CA ASP A 407 23.44 10.47 -18.51
C ASP A 407 24.38 9.74 -17.55
N CYS A 408 23.87 8.72 -16.84
CA CYS A 408 24.70 7.89 -15.95
C CYS A 408 25.67 6.97 -16.72
N TYR A 409 25.33 6.57 -17.94
CA TYR A 409 26.12 5.66 -18.76
C TYR A 409 26.31 6.16 -20.20
N PRO A 410 27.11 7.21 -20.43
CA PRO A 410 27.29 7.82 -21.76
C PRO A 410 27.90 6.89 -22.81
N SER A 411 28.52 5.79 -22.38
CA SER A 411 29.08 4.77 -23.26
C SER A 411 28.05 3.84 -23.89
N LEU A 412 26.81 3.80 -23.36
CA LEU A 412 25.74 2.97 -23.90
C LEU A 412 25.05 3.69 -25.05
N THR A 413 24.77 2.94 -26.11
CA THR A 413 23.91 3.44 -27.19
C THR A 413 22.46 3.54 -26.71
N ILE A 414 21.66 4.45 -27.29
CA ILE A 414 20.23 4.59 -26.97
C ILE A 414 19.48 3.25 -27.14
N LYS A 415 19.90 2.43 -28.11
CA LYS A 415 19.33 1.09 -28.34
C LYS A 415 19.59 0.16 -27.15
N GLU A 416 20.79 0.20 -26.57
CA GLU A 416 21.13 -0.58 -25.38
C GLU A 416 20.43 -0.04 -24.14
N VAL A 417 20.35 1.28 -23.97
CA VAL A 417 19.58 1.91 -22.88
C VAL A 417 18.13 1.43 -22.90
N ARG A 418 17.46 1.53 -24.06
CA ARG A 418 16.09 1.05 -24.24
C ARG A 418 15.95 -0.45 -23.98
N LYS A 419 16.94 -1.26 -24.37
CA LYS A 419 16.95 -2.70 -24.11
C LYS A 419 17.00 -2.99 -22.60
N ASN A 420 17.86 -2.32 -21.84
CA ASN A 420 17.99 -2.54 -20.41
C ASN A 420 16.75 -2.05 -19.63
N LEU A 421 16.19 -0.90 -20.02
CA LEU A 421 14.91 -0.42 -19.48
C LEU A 421 13.77 -1.39 -19.78
N ALA A 422 13.71 -1.93 -21.01
CA ALA A 422 12.72 -2.93 -21.39
C ALA A 422 12.83 -4.23 -20.58
N CYS A 423 14.06 -4.70 -20.29
CA CYS A 423 14.27 -5.83 -19.38
C CYS A 423 13.72 -5.55 -17.97
N CYS A 424 13.75 -4.30 -17.52
CA CYS A 424 13.18 -3.90 -16.23
C CYS A 424 11.67 -3.63 -16.29
N GLY A 425 11.02 -3.82 -17.44
CA GLY A 425 9.59 -3.57 -17.63
C GLY A 425 9.22 -2.14 -18.00
N ILE A 426 10.19 -1.27 -18.34
CA ILE A 426 9.96 0.11 -18.78
C ILE A 426 10.09 0.18 -20.30
N MET A 427 8.96 0.35 -21.01
CA MET A 427 8.90 0.34 -22.47
C MET A 427 7.98 1.44 -23.01
N GLY A 428 8.04 1.69 -24.32
CA GLY A 428 7.09 2.54 -25.03
C GLY A 428 7.05 3.97 -24.50
N GLU A 429 5.85 4.46 -24.21
CA GLU A 429 5.60 5.81 -23.69
C GLU A 429 6.23 6.03 -22.32
N HIS A 430 6.19 5.04 -21.42
CA HIS A 430 6.79 5.16 -20.09
C HIS A 430 8.30 5.45 -20.12
N ALA A 431 9.01 4.98 -21.16
CA ALA A 431 10.44 5.27 -21.31
C ALA A 431 10.72 6.70 -21.82
N MET A 432 9.69 7.36 -22.36
CA MET A 432 9.75 8.68 -23.01
C MET A 432 9.05 9.78 -22.20
N GLN A 433 8.26 9.43 -21.19
CA GLN A 433 7.62 10.36 -20.26
C GLN A 433 8.59 10.79 -19.16
N ALA A 434 8.30 11.93 -18.52
CA ALA A 434 9.09 12.45 -17.40
C ALA A 434 9.01 11.50 -16.19
N ILE A 435 10.14 11.27 -15.50
CA ILE A 435 10.23 10.33 -14.38
C ILE A 435 9.24 10.65 -13.25
N GLY A 436 8.96 11.94 -13.01
CA GLY A 436 7.98 12.38 -11.99
C GLY A 436 6.53 12.02 -12.31
N THR A 437 6.20 11.76 -13.58
CA THR A 437 4.85 11.35 -14.00
C THR A 437 4.64 9.83 -13.91
N LEU A 438 5.71 9.06 -13.75
CA LEU A 438 5.65 7.61 -13.63
C LEU A 438 5.18 7.20 -12.23
N SER A 439 4.50 6.07 -12.15
CA SER A 439 4.11 5.48 -10.86
C SER A 439 5.33 5.12 -10.03
N GLY A 440 5.18 5.05 -8.70
CA GLY A 440 6.31 4.70 -7.82
C GLY A 440 6.96 3.35 -8.15
N GLY A 441 6.18 2.38 -8.66
CA GLY A 441 6.70 1.09 -9.10
C GLY A 441 7.53 1.16 -10.37
N GLU A 442 7.15 2.02 -11.31
CA GLU A 442 7.93 2.28 -12.52
C GLU A 442 9.23 3.02 -12.19
N GLN A 443 9.16 4.04 -11.32
CA GLN A 443 10.34 4.73 -10.83
C GLN A 443 11.31 3.76 -10.12
N ALA A 444 10.79 2.86 -9.27
CA ALA A 444 11.59 1.83 -8.63
C ALA A 444 12.27 0.90 -9.65
N LYS A 445 11.56 0.48 -10.72
CA LYS A 445 12.14 -0.30 -11.83
C LYS A 445 13.26 0.44 -12.56
N VAL A 446 13.16 1.76 -12.73
CA VAL A 446 14.25 2.58 -13.29
C VAL A 446 15.46 2.60 -12.35
N LYS A 447 15.27 2.75 -11.03
CA LYS A 447 16.38 2.64 -10.05
C LYS A 447 17.04 1.26 -10.07
N ILE A 448 16.25 0.18 -10.18
CA ILE A 448 16.77 -1.19 -10.33
C ILE A 448 17.58 -1.31 -11.62
N CYS A 449 17.13 -0.71 -12.73
CA CYS A 449 17.88 -0.67 -13.98
C CYS A 449 19.26 -0.01 -13.80
N LEU A 450 19.33 1.12 -13.08
CA LEU A 450 20.60 1.80 -12.78
C LEU A 450 21.53 0.90 -11.96
N LEU A 451 21.00 0.14 -11.00
CA LEU A 451 21.79 -0.80 -10.19
C LEU A 451 22.34 -1.97 -11.02
N ILE A 452 21.51 -2.56 -11.87
CA ILE A 452 21.87 -3.68 -12.75
C ILE A 452 23.02 -3.31 -13.69
N LEU A 453 23.01 -2.08 -14.19
CA LEU A 453 24.00 -1.61 -15.16
C LEU A 453 25.40 -1.43 -14.56
N THR A 454 25.52 -1.18 -13.25
CA THR A 454 26.83 -1.10 -12.59
C THR A 454 27.25 -2.46 -12.02
N PRO A 455 28.42 -3.00 -12.42
CA PRO A 455 29.01 -4.14 -11.73
C PRO A 455 29.28 -3.85 -10.24
N CYS A 456 28.91 -4.80 -9.38
CA CYS A 456 29.16 -4.71 -7.93
C CYS A 456 29.35 -6.10 -7.31
N ASN A 457 29.89 -6.15 -6.09
CA ASN A 457 29.98 -7.37 -5.27
C ASN A 457 29.29 -7.23 -3.90
N PHE A 458 28.73 -6.07 -3.60
CA PHE A 458 27.93 -5.82 -2.39
C PHE A 458 26.73 -4.95 -2.74
N ILE A 459 25.52 -5.44 -2.49
CA ILE A 459 24.28 -4.67 -2.70
C ILE A 459 23.63 -4.42 -1.34
N ILE A 460 23.33 -3.15 -1.05
CA ILE A 460 22.49 -2.73 0.06
C ILE A 460 21.13 -2.34 -0.53
N MET A 461 20.03 -2.88 -0.03
CA MET A 461 18.69 -2.48 -0.45
C MET A 461 17.79 -2.14 0.74
N ASP A 462 17.21 -0.94 0.72
CA ASP A 462 16.26 -0.47 1.71
C ASP A 462 14.82 -0.63 1.19
N GLU A 463 14.05 -1.53 1.80
CA GLU A 463 12.65 -1.85 1.48
C GLU A 463 12.33 -1.92 -0.04
N PRO A 464 13.07 -2.72 -0.84
CA PRO A 464 12.97 -2.68 -2.29
C PRO A 464 11.63 -3.20 -2.85
N THR A 465 10.77 -3.78 -2.00
CA THR A 465 9.48 -4.33 -2.39
C THR A 465 8.33 -3.33 -2.30
N ASN A 466 8.47 -2.21 -1.57
CA ASN A 466 7.35 -1.32 -1.23
C ASN A 466 6.52 -0.83 -2.43
N HIS A 467 7.18 -0.57 -3.56
CA HIS A 467 6.52 -0.01 -4.75
C HIS A 467 6.40 -1.01 -5.91
N LEU A 468 6.95 -2.22 -5.78
CA LEU A 468 6.99 -3.19 -6.86
C LEU A 468 5.69 -4.01 -6.94
N ASP A 469 5.25 -4.28 -8.16
CA ASP A 469 4.17 -5.26 -8.41
C ASP A 469 4.63 -6.70 -8.11
N ILE A 470 3.67 -7.63 -8.03
CA ILE A 470 3.93 -9.04 -7.66
C ILE A 470 4.98 -9.69 -8.58
N GLN A 471 4.92 -9.43 -9.89
CA GLN A 471 5.82 -10.06 -10.85
C GLN A 471 7.25 -9.49 -10.71
N ALA A 472 7.38 -8.18 -10.56
CA ALA A 472 8.65 -7.52 -10.30
C ALA A 472 9.27 -7.95 -8.96
N LYS A 473 8.47 -8.11 -7.90
CA LYS A 473 8.93 -8.69 -6.63
C LYS A 473 9.49 -10.10 -6.84
N GLN A 474 8.78 -10.97 -7.56
CA GLN A 474 9.25 -12.33 -7.85
C GLN A 474 10.54 -12.33 -8.67
N SER A 475 10.63 -11.53 -9.72
CA SER A 475 11.85 -11.40 -10.54
C SER A 475 13.02 -10.87 -9.73
N LEU A 476 12.80 -9.89 -8.85
CA LEU A 476 13.85 -9.34 -7.98
C LEU A 476 14.33 -10.38 -6.97
N LYS A 477 13.41 -11.14 -6.38
CA LYS A 477 13.72 -12.26 -5.48
C LYS A 477 14.62 -13.29 -6.15
N ILE A 478 14.29 -13.69 -7.39
CA ILE A 478 15.12 -14.62 -8.18
C ILE A 478 16.50 -14.01 -8.44
N ALA A 479 16.56 -12.77 -8.91
CA ALA A 479 17.82 -12.11 -9.23
C ALA A 479 18.75 -11.95 -8.02
N LEU A 480 18.22 -11.59 -6.84
CA LEU A 480 19.00 -11.46 -5.62
C LEU A 480 19.50 -12.81 -5.08
N LYS A 481 18.70 -13.86 -5.28
CA LYS A 481 19.07 -15.25 -4.94
C LYS A 481 20.19 -15.77 -5.84
N GLU A 482 20.16 -15.46 -7.13
CA GLU A 482 21.18 -15.89 -8.10
C GLU A 482 22.47 -15.07 -8.03
N PHE A 483 22.39 -13.81 -7.62
CA PHE A 483 23.55 -12.94 -7.47
C PHE A 483 24.60 -13.58 -6.56
N LYS A 484 25.85 -13.73 -7.01
CA LYS A 484 26.91 -14.34 -6.19
C LYS A 484 27.49 -13.39 -5.14
N GLY A 485 27.30 -12.08 -5.31
CA GLY A 485 27.77 -11.06 -4.37
C GLY A 485 27.05 -11.05 -3.03
N THR A 486 27.54 -10.22 -2.12
CA THR A 486 26.97 -9.99 -0.79
C THR A 486 25.70 -9.14 -0.91
N VAL A 487 24.66 -9.47 -0.14
CA VAL A 487 23.40 -8.69 -0.09
C VAL A 487 23.09 -8.34 1.36
N LEU A 488 22.86 -7.06 1.62
CA LEU A 488 22.29 -6.55 2.86
C LEU A 488 20.92 -5.93 2.55
N LEU A 489 19.86 -6.62 2.96
CA LEU A 489 18.48 -6.25 2.66
C LEU A 489 17.79 -5.72 3.92
N VAL A 490 17.05 -4.63 3.84
CA VAL A 490 15.99 -4.29 4.79
C VAL A 490 14.66 -4.62 4.13
N SER A 491 13.85 -5.44 4.80
CA SER A 491 12.50 -5.76 4.32
C SER A 491 11.59 -6.16 5.48
N HIS A 492 10.34 -5.71 5.44
CA HIS A 492 9.28 -6.12 6.36
C HIS A 492 8.44 -7.30 5.85
N GLU A 493 8.67 -7.79 4.63
CA GLU A 493 7.89 -8.85 3.95
C GLU A 493 8.59 -10.23 4.07
N PRO A 494 8.16 -11.13 4.99
CA PRO A 494 8.88 -12.38 5.21
C PRO A 494 8.89 -13.32 4.00
N ASP A 495 7.81 -13.33 3.21
CA ASP A 495 7.69 -14.19 2.02
C ASP A 495 8.69 -13.83 0.92
N PHE A 496 9.16 -12.58 0.91
CA PHE A 496 10.18 -12.11 -0.03
C PHE A 496 11.56 -12.70 0.28
N TYR A 497 11.97 -12.71 1.56
CA TYR A 497 13.37 -12.99 1.92
C TYR A 497 13.62 -14.34 2.61
N LYS A 498 12.62 -14.94 3.30
CA LYS A 498 12.83 -16.12 4.15
C LYS A 498 13.42 -17.33 3.44
N GLU A 499 13.15 -17.50 2.15
CA GLU A 499 13.56 -18.70 1.39
C GLU A 499 15.02 -18.70 0.92
N TRP A 500 15.70 -17.55 0.93
CA TRP A 500 17.05 -17.43 0.33
C TRP A 500 18.06 -16.69 1.20
N VAL A 501 17.61 -16.01 2.25
CA VAL A 501 18.50 -15.34 3.20
C VAL A 501 19.20 -16.34 4.12
N GLN A 502 20.47 -16.09 4.40
CA GLN A 502 21.31 -16.95 5.24
C GLN A 502 21.43 -16.46 6.68
N LYS A 503 21.25 -15.15 6.92
CA LYS A 503 21.36 -14.54 8.25
C LYS A 503 20.31 -13.45 8.44
N ILE A 504 19.59 -13.51 9.56
CA ILE A 504 18.61 -12.51 9.96
C ILE A 504 19.18 -11.72 11.14
N ILE A 505 19.26 -10.41 11.00
CA ILE A 505 19.63 -9.47 12.06
C ILE A 505 18.33 -8.78 12.50
N SER A 506 17.81 -9.14 13.68
CA SER A 506 16.67 -8.45 14.28
C SER A 506 17.18 -7.30 15.14
N ILE A 507 16.83 -6.06 14.75
CA ILE A 507 17.19 -4.87 15.51
C ILE A 507 16.49 -4.87 16.88
N GLU A 508 15.25 -5.35 16.95
CA GLU A 508 14.49 -5.46 18.20
C GLU A 508 15.22 -6.29 19.25
N ASN A 509 15.81 -7.43 18.85
CA ASN A 509 16.56 -8.29 19.75
C ASN A 509 17.88 -7.67 20.24
N ILE A 510 18.45 -6.74 19.46
CA ILE A 510 19.64 -5.99 19.86
C ILE A 510 19.27 -4.95 20.92
N ILE A 511 18.11 -4.30 20.79
CA ILE A 511 17.62 -3.33 21.77
C ILE A 511 17.16 -4.01 23.07
N LYS A 512 16.43 -5.13 23.00
CA LYS A 512 15.90 -5.86 24.17
C LYS A 512 16.95 -6.52 25.07
N LYS A 513 18.21 -6.58 24.64
CA LYS A 513 19.34 -7.08 25.46
C LYS A 513 19.95 -6.02 26.37
N ARG A 514 19.43 -4.79 26.34
CA ARG A 514 19.62 -3.75 27.36
C ARG A 514 18.45 -3.79 28.33
#